data_AF-A0A953B2V1-F1
#
_entry.id   AF-A0A953B2V1-F1
#
_cell.length_a   1.000
_cell.length_b   1.000
_cell.length_c   1.000
_cell.angle_alpha   90.00
_cell.angle_beta   90.00
_cell.angle_gamma   90.00
#
_symmetry.space_group_name_H-M   'P 1'
#
loop_
_entity.id
_entity.type
_entity.pdbx_description
1 polymer ?
#
loop_
_entity_poly.entity_id
_entity_poly.type
_entity_poly.pdbx_seq_one_letter_code
_entity_poly.pdbx_strand_id
1 'polypeptide(L)' 'MSGERDPVVIVGAARTPIGAFQGELRAKSAPELGAAAIRAALERAGL' A
#
# COMPACT_ATOMS: atom_id res chain seq x y z
N MET A 1 -17.34 17.62 23.19
CA MET A 1 -16.62 16.94 22.10
C MET A 1 -17.26 15.57 21.94
N SER A 2 -18.15 15.47 20.98
CA SER A 2 -19.23 14.49 20.88
C SER A 2 -18.78 13.11 20.38
N GLY A 3 -18.87 12.10 21.24
CA GLY A 3 -19.89 11.05 21.13
C GLY A 3 -19.89 10.01 20.00
N GLU A 4 -19.06 10.06 18.96
CA GLU A 4 -19.09 9.05 17.88
C GLU A 4 -18.06 7.93 18.14
N ARG A 5 -18.52 6.67 18.27
CA ARG A 5 -17.67 5.47 18.41
C ARG A 5 -17.31 4.86 17.06
N ASP A 6 -16.95 5.68 16.09
CA ASP A 6 -16.52 5.24 14.76
C ASP A 6 -15.14 5.83 14.41
N PRO A 7 -14.07 5.34 15.04
CA PRO A 7 -12.73 5.82 14.73
C PRO A 7 -12.27 5.25 13.38
N VAL A 8 -11.77 6.12 12.50
CA VAL A 8 -11.03 5.69 11.31
C VAL A 8 -9.70 5.06 11.75
N VAL A 9 -9.46 3.81 11.36
CA VAL A 9 -8.26 3.05 11.74
C VAL A 9 -7.53 2.50 10.52
N ILE A 10 -6.20 2.36 10.62
CA ILE A 10 -5.35 1.74 9.60
C ILE A 10 -5.20 0.26 9.91
N VAL A 11 -5.84 -0.59 9.12
CA VAL A 11 -5.85 -2.05 9.32
C VAL A 11 -4.72 -2.79 8.58
N GLY A 12 -4.07 -2.13 7.63
CA GLY A 12 -2.97 -2.69 6.86
C GLY A 12 -2.22 -1.62 6.09
N ALA A 13 -0.91 -1.82 5.92
CA ALA A 13 -0.05 -0.92 5.17
C ALA A 13 1.10 -1.71 4.53
N ALA A 14 1.43 -1.37 3.29
CA ALA A 14 2.55 -1.94 2.56
C ALA A 14 3.09 -0.95 1.54
N ARG A 15 4.33 -1.19 1.09
CA ARG A 15 4.98 -0.42 0.02
C ARG A 15 5.88 -1.35 -0.78
N THR A 16 6.17 -0.96 -2.02
CA THR A 16 7.27 -1.55 -2.77
C THR A 16 8.63 -1.09 -2.21
N PRO A 17 9.73 -1.77 -2.55
CA PRO A 17 11.06 -1.18 -2.51
C PRO A 17 11.11 0.12 -3.32
N ILE A 18 12.06 1.00 -3.00
CA ILE A 18 12.29 2.23 -3.77
C ILE A 18 13.29 1.88 -4.87
N GLY A 19 12.88 2.07 -6.13
CA GLY A 19 13.75 1.87 -7.29
C GLY A 19 14.57 3.12 -7.59
N ALA A 20 15.86 2.94 -7.90
CA ALA A 20 16.67 4.01 -8.47
C ALA A 20 16.24 4.30 -9.93
N PHE A 21 16.56 5.50 -10.42
CA PHE A 21 16.32 5.84 -11.82
C PHE A 21 17.01 4.86 -12.75
N GLN A 22 16.26 4.29 -13.71
CA GLN A 22 16.70 3.22 -14.61
C GLN A 22 17.21 1.93 -13.91
N GLY A 23 16.87 1.72 -12.63
CA GLY A 23 17.24 0.54 -11.84
C GLY A 23 16.28 -0.64 -12.00
N GLU A 24 16.25 -1.50 -10.98
CA GLU A 24 15.53 -2.80 -10.98
C GLU A 24 14.02 -2.70 -11.27
N LEU A 25 13.37 -1.62 -10.84
CA LEU A 25 11.94 -1.43 -11.05
C LEU A 25 11.59 -0.71 -12.37
N ARG A 26 12.57 -0.41 -13.23
CA ARG A 26 12.36 0.38 -14.47
C ARG A 26 11.36 -0.24 -15.43
N ALA A 27 11.25 -1.57 -15.43
CA ALA A 27 10.37 -2.31 -16.32
C ALA A 27 8.91 -2.34 -15.85
N LYS A 28 8.62 -1.80 -14.66
CA LYS A 28 7.28 -1.78 -14.07
C LYS A 28 6.62 -0.42 -14.27
N SER A 29 5.39 -0.46 -14.75
CA SER A 29 4.53 0.71 -14.81
C SER A 29 4.10 1.15 -13.40
N ALA A 30 3.72 2.42 -13.26
CA ALA A 30 3.22 2.94 -11.98
C ALA A 30 2.00 2.15 -11.43
N PRO A 31 1.00 1.76 -12.26
CA PRO A 31 -0.11 0.94 -11.80
C PRO A 31 0.31 -0.44 -11.30
N GLU A 32 1.29 -1.10 -11.92
CA GLU A 32 1.80 -2.40 -11.44
C GLU A 32 2.42 -2.28 -10.04
N LEU A 33 3.21 -1.23 -9.80
CA LEU A 33 3.81 -0.98 -8.48
C LEU A 33 2.74 -0.68 -7.42
N GLY A 34 1.73 0.13 -7.78
CA GLY A 34 0.60 0.42 -6.91
C GLY A 34 -0.23 -0.84 -6.60
N ALA A 35 -0.51 -1.66 -7.60
CA ALA A 35 -1.25 -2.91 -7.44
C ALA A 35 -0.53 -3.89 -6.51
N ALA A 36 0.80 -3.99 -6.61
CA ALA A 36 1.60 -4.82 -5.71
C ALA A 36 1.52 -4.30 -4.25
N ALA A 37 1.61 -2.99 -4.04
CA ALA A 37 1.50 -2.39 -2.71
C ALA A 37 0.09 -2.57 -2.10
N ILE A 38 -0.97 -2.34 -2.88
CA ILE A 38 -2.36 -2.49 -2.42
C ILE A 38 -2.66 -3.95 -2.06
N ARG A 39 -2.25 -4.90 -2.92
CA ARG A 39 -2.43 -6.34 -2.66
C ARG A 39 -1.80 -6.74 -1.33
N ALA A 40 -0.54 -6.36 -1.10
CA ALA A 40 0.15 -6.68 0.14
C ALA A 40 -0.46 -5.98 1.37
N ALA A 41 -1.04 -4.79 1.21
CA ALA A 41 -1.74 -4.10 2.30
C ALA A 41 -3.04 -4.81 2.69
N LEU A 42 -3.81 -5.31 1.72
CA LEU A 42 -5.01 -6.11 1.96
C LEU A 42 -4.68 -7.45 2.62
N GLU A 43 -3.66 -8.16 2.15
CA GLU A 43 -3.20 -9.42 2.75
C GLU A 43 -2.81 -9.23 4.23
N ARG A 44 -2.09 -8.15 4.56
CA ARG A 44 -1.72 -7.81 5.95
C ARG A 44 -2.92 -7.42 6.81
N ALA A 45 -3.96 -6.86 6.19
CA ALA A 45 -5.24 -6.57 6.84
C ALA A 45 -6.11 -7.82 7.01
N GLY A 46 -5.72 -8.97 6.43
CA GLY A 46 -6.49 -10.22 6.47
C GLY A 46 -7.70 -10.23 5.55
N LEU A 47 -7.64 -9.48 4.42
CA LEU A 47 -8.71 -9.32 3.43
C LEU A 47 -8.41 -10.03 2.11
#